data_AF-A0A2N5YYS7-F1
#
_entry.id   AF-A0A2N5YYS7-F1
#
_cell.length_a   1.000
_cell.length_b   1.000
_cell.length_c   1.000
_cell.angle_alpha   90.00
_cell.angle_beta   90.00
_cell.angle_gamma   90.00
#
_symmetry.space_group_name_H-M   'P 1'
#
loop_
_entity.id
_entity.type
_entity.pdbx_description
1 polymer ?
#
loop_
_entity_poly.entity_id
_entity_poly.type
_entity_poly.pdbx_seq_one_letter_code
_entity_poly.pdbx_strand_id
1 'polypeptide(L)'
;MKDVTYFYANISDEGFEANPVFYQYLQNLRTNNTFIKSASYLSHYETFSGIRNTVLDKADAVLEDDTGIPYRYFLDEFDHYLYGVYEKPIADFKSTYLLQKDLNEAYESEDVKPLDFSLGYHWRSGNQNWMLYVRNSEETNEEVAEEANE
;
A
#
# COMPACT_ATOMS: atom_id res chain seq x y z
N MET A 1 6.63 -26.04 9.62
CA MET A 1 5.76 -26.15 8.43
C MET A 1 5.50 -24.73 7.94
N LYS A 2 5.56 -24.47 6.64
CA LYS A 2 5.13 -23.19 6.07
C LYS A 2 3.80 -23.45 5.40
N ASP A 3 2.75 -22.78 5.88
CA ASP A 3 1.38 -22.99 5.42
C ASP A 3 0.95 -21.83 4.53
N VAL A 4 0.17 -22.13 3.50
CA VAL A 4 -0.48 -21.14 2.63
C VAL A 4 -1.97 -21.32 2.75
N THR A 5 -2.66 -20.26 3.18
CA THR A 5 -4.13 -20.22 3.22
C THR A 5 -4.63 -19.33 2.09
N TYR A 6 -5.49 -19.88 1.24
CA TYR A 6 -6.08 -19.16 0.12
C TYR A 6 -7.55 -18.87 0.41
N PHE A 7 -7.96 -17.63 0.15
CA PHE A 7 -9.34 -17.18 0.26
C PHE A 7 -9.84 -16.71 -1.09
N TYR A 8 -11.03 -17.14 -1.47
CA TYR A 8 -11.81 -16.56 -2.55
C TYR A 8 -12.99 -15.81 -1.95
N ALA A 9 -12.95 -14.49 -2.02
CA ALA A 9 -13.96 -13.63 -1.42
C ALA A 9 -14.08 -12.32 -2.19
N ASN A 10 -15.26 -11.70 -2.12
CA ASN A 10 -15.43 -10.30 -2.51
C ASN A 10 -14.94 -9.41 -1.36
N ILE A 11 -13.92 -8.60 -1.63
CA ILE A 11 -13.30 -7.69 -0.66
C ILE A 11 -13.74 -6.23 -0.81
N SER A 12 -14.79 -5.97 -1.61
CA SER A 12 -15.49 -4.69 -1.56
C SER A 12 -16.25 -4.53 -0.24
N ASP A 13 -16.60 -3.30 0.10
CA ASP A 13 -17.34 -3.01 1.33
C ASP A 13 -18.71 -3.72 1.35
N GLU A 14 -19.43 -3.73 0.22
CA GLU A 14 -20.66 -4.54 0.05
C GLU A 14 -20.37 -6.06 0.20
N GLY A 15 -19.21 -6.52 -0.27
CA GLY A 15 -18.77 -7.91 -0.10
C GLY A 15 -18.57 -8.28 1.37
N PHE A 16 -18.03 -7.35 2.17
CA PHE A 16 -17.90 -7.52 3.61
C PHE A 16 -19.23 -7.42 4.36
N GLU A 17 -20.15 -6.56 3.92
CA GLU A 17 -21.52 -6.53 4.46
C GLU A 17 -22.24 -7.87 4.21
N ALA A 18 -22.06 -8.46 3.03
CA ALA A 18 -22.61 -9.77 2.68
C ALA A 18 -21.90 -10.94 3.38
N ASN A 19 -20.63 -10.77 3.78
CA ASN A 19 -19.83 -11.78 4.47
C ASN A 19 -19.06 -11.20 5.68
N PRO A 20 -19.78 -10.83 6.75
CA PRO A 20 -19.18 -10.14 7.89
C PRO A 20 -18.21 -11.03 8.67
N VAL A 21 -18.37 -12.35 8.62
CA VAL A 21 -17.48 -13.31 9.28
C VAL A 21 -16.09 -13.30 8.65
N PHE A 22 -16.01 -13.20 7.32
CA PHE A 22 -14.72 -13.11 6.64
C PHE A 22 -14.02 -11.78 6.95
N TYR A 23 -14.77 -10.67 6.96
CA TYR A 23 -14.22 -9.38 7.34
C TYR A 23 -13.68 -9.38 8.77
N GLN A 24 -14.47 -9.91 9.72
CA GLN A 24 -14.05 -10.07 11.11
C GLN A 24 -12.82 -10.98 11.24
N TYR A 25 -12.70 -12.03 10.42
CA TYR A 25 -11.50 -12.87 10.40
C TYR A 25 -10.26 -12.05 10.02
N LEU A 26 -10.32 -11.25 8.95
CA LEU A 26 -9.21 -10.39 8.53
C LEU A 26 -8.83 -9.37 9.62
N GLN A 27 -9.84 -8.76 10.25
CA GLN A 27 -9.64 -7.81 11.36
C GLN A 27 -9.06 -8.44 12.62
N ASN A 28 -9.14 -9.76 12.79
CA ASN A 28 -8.55 -10.48 13.91
C ASN A 28 -7.20 -11.11 13.59
N LEU A 29 -6.67 -10.91 12.38
CA LEU A 29 -5.28 -11.25 12.10
C LEU A 29 -4.37 -10.45 13.04
N ARG A 30 -3.29 -11.10 13.48
CA ARG A 30 -2.16 -10.42 14.11
C ARG A 30 -1.53 -9.42 13.13
N THR A 31 -0.72 -8.50 13.66
CA THR A 31 0.07 -7.64 12.79
C THR A 31 0.96 -8.47 11.86
N ASN A 32 1.19 -7.95 10.66
CA ASN A 32 1.79 -8.72 9.58
C ASN A 32 2.48 -7.83 8.55
N ASN A 33 3.30 -8.44 7.70
CA ASN A 33 3.79 -7.78 6.50
C ASN A 33 2.82 -8.05 5.36
N THR A 34 2.38 -7.00 4.68
CA THR A 34 1.44 -7.07 3.57
C THR A 34 2.17 -6.86 2.25
N PHE A 35 1.80 -7.67 1.26
CA PHE A 35 2.27 -7.53 -0.11
C PHE A 35 1.06 -7.34 -1.04
N ILE A 36 0.98 -6.21 -1.72
CA ILE A 36 -0.07 -5.92 -2.68
C ILE A 36 0.55 -5.85 -4.06
N LYS A 37 -0.09 -6.49 -5.04
CA LYS A 37 0.45 -6.56 -6.40
C LYS A 37 -0.65 -6.39 -7.42
N SER A 38 -0.52 -5.38 -8.27
CA SER A 38 -1.34 -5.23 -9.49
C SER A 38 -2.83 -5.32 -9.16
N ALA A 39 -3.25 -4.60 -8.11
CA ALA A 39 -4.55 -4.69 -7.45
C ALA A 39 -5.66 -3.91 -8.18
N SER A 40 -5.49 -3.65 -9.49
CA SER A 40 -6.48 -2.97 -10.34
C SER A 40 -6.98 -1.62 -9.77
N TYR A 41 -6.18 -0.96 -8.93
CA TYR A 41 -6.52 0.30 -8.26
C TYR A 41 -7.77 0.22 -7.38
N LEU A 42 -8.18 -0.98 -6.92
CA LEU A 42 -9.42 -1.15 -6.16
C LEU A 42 -9.42 -0.33 -4.86
N SER A 43 -8.30 -0.27 -4.15
CA SER A 43 -8.16 0.51 -2.91
C SER A 43 -8.17 2.03 -3.11
N HIS A 44 -8.22 2.52 -4.35
CA HIS A 44 -8.41 3.94 -4.66
C HIS A 44 -9.86 4.39 -4.50
N TYR A 45 -10.81 3.46 -4.62
CA TYR A 45 -12.24 3.76 -4.52
C TYR A 45 -12.72 3.69 -3.07
N GLU A 46 -13.76 4.46 -2.74
CA GLU A 46 -14.37 4.40 -1.41
C GLU A 46 -15.09 3.07 -1.14
N THR A 47 -15.51 2.34 -2.18
CA THR A 47 -16.18 1.04 -2.05
C THR A 47 -15.24 -0.12 -1.66
N PHE A 48 -13.96 0.16 -1.44
CA PHE A 48 -12.95 -0.79 -0.95
C PHE A 48 -12.24 -0.23 0.29
N SER A 49 -12.90 0.67 1.01
CA SER A 49 -12.33 1.31 2.20
C SER A 49 -12.06 0.31 3.33
N GLY A 50 -12.89 -0.73 3.48
CA GLY A 50 -12.75 -1.73 4.53
C GLY A 50 -11.46 -2.54 4.40
N ILE A 51 -11.10 -2.99 3.19
CA ILE A 51 -9.86 -3.75 2.99
C ILE A 51 -8.63 -2.83 3.10
N ARG A 52 -8.71 -1.60 2.56
CA ARG A 52 -7.67 -0.58 2.70
C ARG A 52 -7.36 -0.32 4.17
N ASN A 53 -8.38 -0.03 4.97
CA ASN A 53 -8.23 0.24 6.40
C ASN A 53 -7.75 -1.00 7.16
N THR A 54 -8.21 -2.20 6.81
CA THR A 54 -7.70 -3.44 7.43
C THR A 54 -6.21 -3.63 7.20
N VAL A 55 -5.70 -3.31 6.01
CA VAL A 55 -4.25 -3.34 5.75
C VAL A 55 -3.54 -2.27 6.58
N LEU A 56 -4.03 -1.02 6.54
CA LEU A 56 -3.44 0.09 7.28
C LEU A 56 -3.43 -0.16 8.79
N ASP A 57 -4.43 -0.84 9.36
CA ASP A 57 -4.52 -1.13 10.80
C ASP A 57 -3.61 -2.30 11.22
N LYS A 58 -3.28 -3.21 10.30
CA LYS A 58 -2.62 -4.50 10.62
C LYS A 58 -1.19 -4.60 10.11
N ALA A 59 -0.81 -3.79 9.14
CA ALA A 59 0.50 -3.92 8.53
C ALA A 59 1.59 -3.33 9.44
N ASP A 60 2.64 -4.11 9.70
CA ASP A 60 3.94 -3.60 10.20
C ASP A 60 4.77 -3.05 9.03
N ALA A 61 4.61 -3.64 7.84
CA ALA A 61 5.13 -3.13 6.59
C ALA A 61 4.20 -3.47 5.42
N VAL A 62 4.18 -2.60 4.41
CA VAL A 62 3.46 -2.82 3.14
C VAL A 62 4.43 -2.66 1.98
N LEU A 63 4.52 -3.67 1.12
CA LEU A 63 5.23 -3.57 -0.16
C LEU A 63 4.21 -3.65 -1.29
N GLU A 64 4.11 -2.60 -2.11
CA GLU A 64 3.12 -2.52 -3.19
C GLU A 64 3.58 -1.73 -4.41
N ASP A 65 2.88 -1.92 -5.53
CA ASP A 65 2.92 -1.01 -6.69
C ASP A 65 1.87 0.11 -6.53
N ASP A 66 1.89 1.12 -7.41
CA ASP A 66 0.98 2.28 -7.38
C ASP A 66 -0.52 1.93 -7.49
N THR A 67 -0.82 0.68 -7.82
CA THR A 67 -2.19 0.17 -7.97
C THR A 67 -2.79 -0.34 -6.66
N GLY A 68 -2.00 -0.36 -5.58
CA GLY A 68 -2.42 -0.70 -4.24
C GLY A 68 -3.13 0.45 -3.52
N ILE A 69 -2.76 0.70 -2.27
CA ILE A 69 -3.34 1.76 -1.44
C ILE A 69 -2.75 3.11 -1.87
N PRO A 70 -3.55 4.19 -2.00
CA PRO A 70 -2.99 5.49 -2.37
C PRO A 70 -1.95 6.01 -1.36
N TYR A 71 -0.85 6.56 -1.87
CA TYR A 71 0.31 7.07 -1.13
C TYR A 71 -0.05 7.93 0.09
N ARG A 72 -0.96 8.90 -0.09
CA ARG A 72 -1.51 9.74 1.00
C ARG A 72 -1.98 9.00 2.25
N TYR A 73 -2.41 7.74 2.17
CA TYR A 73 -2.91 7.02 3.33
C TYR A 73 -1.79 6.51 4.26
N PHE A 74 -0.53 6.55 3.82
CA PHE A 74 0.61 6.07 4.61
C PHE A 74 1.36 7.19 5.36
N LEU A 75 1.18 8.45 4.96
CA LEU A 75 2.07 9.55 5.34
C LEU A 75 2.15 9.88 6.84
N ASP A 76 1.14 9.51 7.62
CA ASP A 76 1.09 9.84 9.05
C ASP A 76 1.75 8.77 9.93
N GLU A 77 1.69 7.50 9.53
CA GLU A 77 2.02 6.36 10.39
C GLU A 77 3.18 5.50 9.87
N PHE A 78 3.66 5.75 8.65
CA PHE A 78 4.68 4.94 7.99
C PHE A 78 5.79 5.79 7.40
N ASP A 79 7.02 5.33 7.58
CA ASP A 79 8.14 5.68 6.72
C ASP A 79 7.94 5.06 5.35
N HIS A 80 8.26 5.79 4.28
CA HIS A 80 8.14 5.31 2.90
C HIS A 80 9.47 5.31 2.17
N TYR A 81 9.63 4.33 1.27
CA TYR A 81 10.79 4.20 0.40
C TYR A 81 10.31 3.96 -1.03
N LEU A 82 10.77 4.81 -1.94
CA LEU A 82 10.35 4.80 -3.34
C LEU A 82 11.36 4.06 -4.21
N TYR A 83 10.84 3.23 -5.12
CA TYR A 83 11.65 2.48 -6.08
C TYR A 83 11.12 2.67 -7.50
N GLY A 84 12.02 2.70 -8.47
CA GLY A 84 11.71 2.66 -9.90
C GLY A 84 11.21 3.99 -10.48
N VAL A 85 10.24 3.92 -11.38
CA VAL A 85 9.71 5.07 -12.13
C VAL A 85 8.19 5.07 -12.03
N TYR A 86 7.62 6.11 -11.41
CA TYR A 86 6.18 6.31 -11.39
C TYR A 86 5.69 6.88 -12.72
N GLU A 87 4.65 6.29 -13.28
CA GLU A 87 4.01 6.73 -14.51
C GLU A 87 2.49 6.74 -14.36
N LYS A 88 1.82 7.40 -15.29
CA LYS A 88 0.36 7.32 -15.41
C LYS A 88 -0.10 5.87 -15.63
N PRO A 89 -1.28 5.49 -15.13
CA PRO A 89 -1.84 4.15 -15.33
C PRO A 89 -1.87 3.73 -16.81
N ILE A 90 -1.76 2.42 -17.03
CA ILE A 90 -1.88 1.83 -18.38
C ILE A 90 -3.24 2.12 -19.02
N ALA A 91 -3.33 1.94 -20.35
CA ALA A 91 -4.51 2.28 -21.14
C ALA A 91 -5.82 1.57 -20.73
N ASP A 92 -5.74 0.47 -19.97
CA ASP A 92 -6.91 -0.23 -19.42
C ASP A 92 -7.54 0.54 -18.24
N PHE A 93 -6.77 1.42 -17.59
CA PHE A 93 -7.16 2.24 -16.44
C PHE A 93 -7.17 3.72 -16.81
N LYS A 94 -8.07 4.12 -17.72
CA LYS A 94 -8.06 5.47 -18.35
C LYS A 94 -8.43 6.63 -17.42
N SER A 95 -8.76 6.36 -16.17
CA SER A 95 -9.27 7.41 -15.30
C SER A 95 -8.16 8.29 -14.78
N THR A 96 -8.32 9.61 -14.92
CA THR A 96 -7.34 10.58 -14.43
C THR A 96 -7.29 10.64 -12.90
N TYR A 97 -8.32 10.18 -12.19
CA TYR A 97 -8.29 10.15 -10.72
C TYR A 97 -7.31 9.10 -10.15
N LEU A 98 -6.87 8.15 -10.97
CA LEU A 98 -5.93 7.09 -10.58
C LEU A 98 -4.47 7.56 -10.59
N LEU A 99 -4.19 8.69 -11.23
CA LEU A 99 -2.90 9.35 -11.12
C LEU A 99 -2.84 10.08 -9.76
N GLN A 100 -1.86 9.71 -8.95
CA GLN A 100 -1.65 10.22 -7.61
C GLN A 100 -0.70 11.41 -7.68
N LYS A 101 -1.23 12.63 -7.50
CA LYS A 101 -0.44 13.88 -7.64
C LYS A 101 0.66 13.98 -6.58
N ASP A 102 0.30 13.62 -5.35
CA ASP A 102 1.18 13.50 -4.18
C ASP A 102 2.31 12.48 -4.42
N LEU A 103 1.99 11.30 -4.96
CA LEU A 103 3.01 10.32 -5.31
C LEU A 103 3.93 10.82 -6.43
N ASN A 104 3.38 11.49 -7.44
CA ASN A 104 4.19 12.09 -8.51
C ASN A 104 5.17 13.13 -7.97
N GLU A 105 4.72 14.00 -7.06
CA GLU A 105 5.58 14.99 -6.38
C GLU A 105 6.68 14.30 -5.55
N ALA A 106 6.37 13.22 -4.84
CA ALA A 106 7.36 12.45 -4.08
C ALA A 106 8.43 11.83 -4.99
N TYR A 107 8.04 11.22 -6.11
CA TYR A 107 8.99 10.68 -7.11
C TYR A 107 9.86 11.76 -7.79
N GLU A 108 9.42 13.01 -7.81
CA GLU A 108 10.18 14.14 -8.36
C GLU A 108 11.13 14.80 -7.35
N SER A 109 10.88 14.64 -6.04
CA SER A 109 11.53 15.43 -4.99
C SER A 109 12.31 14.62 -3.96
N GLU A 110 12.07 13.31 -3.84
CA GLU A 110 12.68 12.45 -2.83
C GLU A 110 13.75 11.50 -3.41
N ASP A 111 14.42 10.74 -2.52
CA ASP A 111 15.37 9.70 -2.94
C ASP A 111 14.62 8.47 -3.49
N VAL A 112 14.73 8.26 -4.80
CA VAL A 112 14.12 7.12 -5.49
C VAL A 112 15.20 6.11 -5.86
N LYS A 113 15.08 4.89 -5.33
CA LYS A 113 16.02 3.80 -5.56
C LYS A 113 15.75 3.08 -6.89
N PRO A 114 16.79 2.50 -7.53
CA PRO A 114 16.57 1.71 -8.73
C PRO A 114 15.75 0.45 -8.42
N LEU A 115 15.01 -0.03 -9.42
CA LEU A 115 14.24 -1.27 -9.37
C LEU A 115 14.66 -2.17 -10.54
N ASP A 116 15.46 -3.20 -10.23
CA ASP A 116 16.10 -4.05 -11.25
C ASP A 116 15.22 -5.22 -11.73
N PHE A 117 13.95 -5.25 -11.33
CA PHE A 117 13.01 -6.27 -11.74
C PHE A 117 11.66 -5.68 -12.13
N SER A 118 10.93 -6.44 -12.93
CA SER A 118 9.67 -6.03 -13.52
C SER A 118 8.55 -6.92 -12.99
N LEU A 119 7.63 -6.33 -12.25
CA LEU A 119 6.47 -6.91 -11.62
C LEU A 119 5.35 -5.86 -11.52
N GLY A 120 4.34 -5.90 -12.40
CA GLY A 120 3.26 -4.90 -12.38
C GLY A 120 2.50 -4.81 -13.70
N TYR A 121 1.60 -3.82 -13.83
CA TYR A 121 0.94 -3.55 -15.12
C TYR A 121 1.90 -2.96 -16.16
N HIS A 122 2.94 -2.25 -15.74
CA HIS A 122 3.99 -1.67 -16.60
C HIS A 122 5.11 -2.67 -16.98
N TRP A 123 4.85 -3.98 -16.96
CA TRP A 123 5.89 -5.01 -17.19
C TRP A 123 6.53 -5.03 -18.56
N ARG A 124 5.86 -4.45 -19.56
CA ARG A 124 6.39 -4.36 -20.92
C ARG A 124 7.33 -3.18 -21.13
N SER A 125 7.07 -2.03 -20.50
CA SER A 125 7.93 -0.85 -20.60
C SER A 125 9.13 -0.95 -19.65
N GLY A 126 8.95 -1.60 -18.50
CA GLY A 126 9.94 -1.61 -17.41
C GLY A 126 9.89 -0.36 -16.54
N ASN A 127 9.13 0.67 -16.94
CA ASN A 127 8.87 1.87 -16.15
C ASN A 127 7.85 1.55 -15.07
N GLN A 128 8.32 0.90 -14.02
CA GLN A 128 7.49 0.46 -12.90
C GLN A 128 7.96 1.09 -11.62
N ASN A 129 7.04 1.19 -10.69
CA ASN A 129 7.32 1.70 -9.38
C ASN A 129 6.87 0.71 -8.32
N TRP A 130 7.59 0.69 -7.22
CA TRP A 130 7.21 0.00 -5.99
C TRP A 130 7.46 0.94 -4.83
N MET A 131 6.59 0.90 -3.83
CA MET A 131 6.80 1.57 -2.56
C MET A 131 6.89 0.53 -1.45
N LEU A 132 7.84 0.73 -0.54
CA LEU A 132 7.88 0.05 0.74
C LEU A 132 7.48 1.04 1.83
N TYR A 133 6.46 0.69 2.58
CA TYR A 133 6.03 1.40 3.78
C TYR A 133 6.39 0.58 5.01
N VAL A 134 6.99 1.20 6.02
CA VAL A 134 7.33 0.57 7.30
C VAL A 134 6.72 1.39 8.41
N ARG A 135 5.92 0.76 9.27
CA ARG A 135 5.23 1.46 10.35
C ARG A 135 6.24 2.10 11.29
N ASN A 136 5.98 3.35 11.67
CA ASN A 136 6.77 4.06 12.65
C ASN A 136 6.69 3.33 14.00
N SER A 137 7.83 2.93 14.57
CA SER A 137 7.85 2.39 15.94
C SER A 137 7.59 3.50 16.96
N GLU A 138 6.73 3.24 17.95
CA GLU A 138 6.50 4.20 19.05
C GLU A 138 7.78 4.54 19.83
N GLU A 139 8.78 3.64 19.87
CA GLU A 139 10.08 3.87 20.53
C GLU A 139 10.88 5.06 19.94
N THR A 140 10.69 5.34 18.64
CA THR A 140 11.42 6.42 17.95
C THR A 140 10.96 7.82 18.36
N ASN A 141 9.75 7.96 18.90
CA ASN A 141 9.21 9.25 19.31
C ASN A 141 9.57 9.62 20.77
N GLU A 142 9.92 8.65 21.61
CA GLU A 142 10.37 8.90 22.98
C GLU A 142 11.86 9.32 23.03
N GLU A 143 12.74 8.69 22.23
CA GLU A 143 14.16 9.06 22.17
C GLU A 143 14.39 10.48 21.61
N VAL A 144 13.62 10.90 20.59
CA VAL A 144 13.72 12.27 20.03
C VAL A 144 13.16 13.33 20.99
N ALA A 145 12.19 12.98 21.83
CA ALA A 145 11.63 13.88 22.83
C ALA A 145 12.54 14.07 24.06
N GLU A 146 13.36 13.07 24.40
CA GLU A 146 14.38 13.19 25.45
C GLU A 146 15.59 14.03 24.98
N GLU A 147 16.08 13.85 23.75
CA GLU A 147 17.19 14.65 23.21
C GLU A 147 16.85 16.13 22.99
N ALA A 148 15.57 16.48 22.78
CA ALA A 148 15.13 17.87 22.61
C ALA A 148 14.96 18.64 23.94
N ASN A 149 15.12 17.97 25.08
CA ASN A 149 14.98 18.55 26.43
C ASN A 149 16.32 18.63 27.20
N GLU A 150 17.45 18.31 26.58
CA GLU A 150 18.82 18.60 27.07
C GLU A 150 19.44 19.83 26.38
#